data_AF-A0A6N9Z3W8-F1
#
_entry.id   AF-A0A6N9Z3W8-F1
#
_cell.length_a   1.000
_cell.length_b   1.000
_cell.length_c   1.000
_cell.angle_alpha   90.00
_cell.angle_beta   90.00
_cell.angle_gamma   90.00
#
_symmetry.space_group_name_H-M   'P 1'
#
loop_
_entity.id
_entity.type
_entity.pdbx_description
1 polymer ?
#
loop_
_entity_poly.entity_id
_entity_poly.type
_entity_poly.pdbx_seq_one_letter_code
_entity_poly.pdbx_strand_id
1 'polypeptide(L)' 'MKKNAPTLNLIVTDDTTSSRLVDLTDLPVPVHVTPDGHVIVDDLAPYFQTAAQAFADTWTRMAGQQGRP' A
#
# COMPACT_ATOMS: atom_id res chain seq x y z
N MET A 1 -0.96 -5.13 -25.83
CA MET A 1 -2.00 -5.72 -24.95
C MET A 1 -1.49 -5.63 -23.52
N LYS A 2 -2.16 -4.87 -22.63
CA LYS A 2 -1.82 -4.88 -21.20
C LYS A 2 -2.19 -6.27 -20.67
N LYS A 3 -1.19 -7.12 -20.40
CA LYS A 3 -1.41 -8.38 -19.67
C LYS A 3 -2.08 -8.05 -18.33
N ASN A 4 -2.96 -8.92 -17.84
CA ASN A 4 -3.53 -8.87 -16.48
C ASN A 4 -2.38 -8.79 -15.45
N ALA A 5 -1.89 -7.58 -15.17
CA ALA A 5 -0.89 -7.37 -14.15
C ALA A 5 -1.56 -7.60 -12.80
N PRO A 6 -0.93 -8.35 -11.88
CA PRO A 6 -1.49 -8.53 -10.56
C PRO A 6 -1.61 -7.18 -9.88
N THR A 7 -2.73 -6.98 -9.20
CA THR A 7 -2.98 -5.83 -8.34
C THR A 7 -3.16 -6.30 -6.91
N LEU A 8 -3.03 -5.37 -5.97
CA LEU A 8 -3.26 -5.63 -4.57
C LEU A 8 -4.23 -4.59 -4.00
N ASN A 9 -5.09 -5.05 -3.09
CA ASN A 9 -6.00 -4.19 -2.34
C ASN A 9 -5.53 -4.13 -0.89
N LEU A 10 -5.41 -2.92 -0.34
CA LEU A 10 -5.06 -2.68 1.04
C LEU A 10 -6.26 -2.12 1.80
N ILE A 11 -6.47 -2.65 3.00
CA ILE A 11 -7.46 -2.18 3.95
C ILE A 11 -6.71 -1.67 5.17
N VAL A 12 -6.88 -0.40 5.49
CA VAL A 12 -6.31 0.18 6.70
C VAL A 12 -7.40 0.20 7.76
N THR A 13 -7.09 -0.39 8.91
CA THR A 13 -7.98 -0.42 10.07
C THR A 13 -7.34 0.30 11.24
N ASP A 14 -8.18 0.92 12.06
CA ASP A 14 -7.78 1.38 13.39
C ASP A 14 -7.62 0.17 14.32
N ASP A 15 -6.46 0.02 14.95
CA ASP A 15 -6.16 -1.13 15.83
C ASP A 15 -7.04 -1.16 17.09
N THR A 16 -7.44 0.01 17.59
CA THR A 16 -8.20 0.10 18.86
C THR A 16 -9.67 -0.26 18.67
N THR A 17 -10.28 0.17 17.58
CA THR A 17 -11.71 0.02 17.30
C THR A 17 -12.00 -1.03 16.25
N SER A 18 -10.97 -1.55 15.56
CA SER A 18 -11.10 -2.37 14.35
C SER A 18 -11.92 -1.69 13.24
N SER A 19 -12.08 -0.37 13.30
CA SER A 19 -12.83 0.40 12.31
C SER A 19 -12.02 0.52 11.03
N ARG A 20 -12.69 0.38 9.88
CA ARG A 20 -12.09 0.55 8.57
C ARG A 20 -11.87 2.05 8.31
N LEU A 21 -10.62 2.46 8.14
CA LEU A 21 -10.25 3.87 7.93
C LEU A 21 -10.17 4.22 6.45
N VAL A 22 -9.54 3.36 5.65
CA VAL A 22 -9.42 3.59 4.21
C VAL A 22 -9.24 2.26 3.45
N ASP A 23 -9.77 2.26 2.23
CA ASP A 23 -9.55 1.23 1.23
C ASP A 23 -8.74 1.77 0.06
N LEU A 24 -7.68 1.05 -0.29
CA LEU A 24 -6.85 1.34 -1.44
C LEU A 24 -6.96 0.14 -2.38
N THR A 25 -7.60 0.32 -3.53
CA THR A 25 -7.79 -0.75 -4.52
C THR A 25 -6.86 -0.58 -5.71
N ASP A 26 -6.65 -1.68 -6.44
CA ASP A 26 -5.95 -1.70 -7.72
C ASP A 26 -4.50 -1.18 -7.65
N LEU A 27 -3.84 -1.41 -6.51
CA LEU A 27 -2.45 -0.98 -6.33
C LEU A 27 -1.53 -1.80 -7.23
N PRO A 28 -0.59 -1.14 -7.93
CA PRO A 28 0.34 -1.83 -8.80
C PRO A 28 1.27 -2.73 -7.97
N VAL A 29 1.41 -3.98 -8.40
CA VAL A 29 2.33 -4.93 -7.78
C VAL A 29 3.61 -5.01 -8.61
N PRO A 30 4.79 -4.85 -8.00
CA PRO A 30 6.06 -5.08 -8.68
C PRO A 30 6.16 -6.55 -9.06
N VAL A 31 6.43 -6.78 -10.34
CA VAL A 31 6.57 -8.11 -10.92
C VAL A 31 7.76 -8.15 -11.83
N HIS A 32 8.40 -9.32 -11.88
CA HIS A 32 9.30 -9.68 -12.96
C HIS A 32 8.73 -10.86 -13.76
N VAL A 33 9.14 -10.93 -15.01
CA VAL A 33 8.73 -12.01 -15.92
C VAL A 33 9.96 -12.86 -16.19
N THR A 34 9.85 -14.16 -15.95
CA THR A 34 10.92 -15.11 -16.24
C THR A 34 11.12 -15.25 -17.76
N PRO A 35 12.28 -15.73 -18.25
CA PRO A 35 12.51 -15.92 -19.69
C PRO A 35 11.48 -16.83 -20.39
N ASP A 36 10.96 -17.80 -19.64
CA ASP A 36 9.89 -18.74 -19.97
C ASP A 36 8.47 -18.16 -19.84
N GLY A 37 8.35 -16.89 -19.41
CA GLY A 37 7.12 -16.12 -19.45
C GLY A 37 6.24 -16.19 -18.20
N HIS A 38 6.73 -16.77 -17.10
CA HIS A 38 6.03 -16.79 -15.83
C HIS A 38 6.12 -15.43 -15.15
N VAL A 39 5.00 -14.95 -14.59
CA VAL A 39 4.95 -13.72 -13.80
C VAL A 39 5.23 -14.08 -12.35
N ILE A 40 6.28 -13.50 -11.79
CA ILE A 40 6.64 -13.65 -10.38
C ILE A 40 6.43 -12.30 -9.71
N VAL A 41 5.73 -12.32 -8.58
CA VAL A 41 5.55 -11.17 -7.70
C VAL A 41 6.84 -10.99 -6.91
N ASP A 42 7.41 -9.78 -6.95
CA ASP A 42 8.59 -9.43 -6.16
C ASP A 42 8.27 -9.43 -4.66
N ASP A 43 9.30 -9.47 -3.81
CA ASP A 43 9.10 -9.30 -2.37
C ASP A 43 8.42 -7.96 -2.07
N LEU A 44 7.23 -8.04 -1.48
CA LEU A 44 6.37 -6.90 -1.21
C LEU A 44 6.67 -6.24 0.14
N ALA A 45 7.38 -6.90 1.04
CA ALA A 45 7.73 -6.37 2.36
C ALA A 45 8.33 -4.94 2.30
N PRO A 46 9.35 -4.64 1.46
CA PRO A 46 9.91 -3.29 1.39
C PRO A 46 8.91 -2.25 0.85
N TYR A 47 7.99 -2.65 -0.02
CA TYR A 47 6.96 -1.77 -0.57
C TYR A 47 5.91 -1.43 0.49
N PHE A 48 5.43 -2.43 1.24
CA PHE A 48 4.51 -2.21 2.34
C PHE A 48 5.12 -1.35 3.45
N GLN A 49 6.39 -1.59 3.80
CA GLN A 49 7.08 -0.78 4.81
C GLN A 49 7.19 0.68 4.37
N THR A 50 7.56 0.93 3.12
CA THR A 50 7.66 2.29 2.56
C THR A 50 6.31 2.99 2.54
N ALA A 51 5.25 2.29 2.09
CA ALA A 51 3.90 2.84 2.03
C ALA A 51 3.34 3.14 3.43
N ALA A 52 3.54 2.22 4.39
CA ALA A 52 3.13 2.41 5.77
C ALA A 52 3.85 3.59 6.42
N GLN A 53 5.16 3.74 6.18
CA GLN A 53 5.92 4.89 6.68
C GLN A 53 5.41 6.20 6.08
N ALA A 54 5.20 6.27 4.76
CA ALA A 54 4.68 7.46 4.10
C ALA A 54 3.28 7.85 4.58
N PHE A 55 2.42 6.86 4.86
CA PHE A 55 1.12 7.06 5.49
C PHE A 55 1.28 7.64 6.91
N ALA A 56 2.11 7.01 7.75
CA ALA A 56 2.34 7.45 9.12
C ALA A 56 2.92 8.87 9.19
N ASP A 57 3.86 9.21 8.31
CA ASP A 57 4.45 10.54 8.20
C ASP A 57 3.39 11.58 7.81
N THR A 58 2.56 11.25 6.81
CA THR A 58 1.48 12.12 6.34
C THR A 58 0.41 12.31 7.42
N TRP A 59 0.01 11.23 8.08
CA TRP A 59 -0.93 11.25 9.19
C TRP A 59 -0.43 12.10 10.35
N THR A 60 0.82 11.88 10.79
CA THR A 60 1.46 12.65 11.86
C THR A 60 1.53 14.13 11.51
N ARG A 61 1.86 14.46 10.26
CA ARG A 61 1.87 15.85 9.78
C ARG A 61 0.48 16.48 9.82
N MET A 62 -0.56 15.77 9.37
CA MET A 62 -1.94 16.28 9.36
C MET A 62 -2.51 16.40 10.79
N ALA A 63 -2.27 15.42 11.65
CA ALA A 63 -2.68 15.46 13.05
C ALA A 63 -1.94 16.55 13.84
N GLY A 64 -0.64 16.76 13.57
CA GLY A 64 0.13 17.86 14.14
C GLY A 64 -0.35 19.25 13.67
N GLN A 65 -1.02 19.33 12.52
CA GLN A 65 -1.65 20.57 12.04
C GLN A 65 -3.01 20.85 12.68
N GLN A 66 -3.67 19.87 13.32
CA GLN A 66 -4.89 20.10 14.11
C GLN A 66 -4.63 20.73 15.49
N GLY A 67 -3.36 20.96 15.86
CA GLY A 67 -2.94 21.54 17.12
C GLY A 67 -2.44 22.99 17.06
N ARG A 68 -2.90 23.82 16.12
CA ARG A 68 -2.66 25.28 16.17
C ARG A 68 -3.98 26.05 16.11
N PRO A 69 -4.22 27.01 17.05
CA PRO A 69 -5.33 27.95 16.96
C PRO A 69 -5.22 28.86 15.73
#